data_AF-A0AAT9HGL5-F1
#
_entry.id   AF-A0AAT9HGL5-F1
#
_cell.length_a   1.000
_cell.length_b   1.000
_cell.length_c   1.000
_cell.angle_alpha   90.00
_cell.angle_beta   90.00
_cell.angle_gamma   90.00
#
_symmetry.space_group_name_H-M   'P 1'
#
loop_
_entity.id
_entity.type
_entity.pdbx_description
1 polymer ?
#
loop_
_entity_poly.entity_id
_entity_poly.type
_entity_poly.pdbx_seq_one_letter_code
_entity_poly.pdbx_strand_id
1 'polypeptide(L)' 'MSRVVACSPEGGGRAGSAACVAAVAANRAPFTAWDNLRVAGVAGRDRELIPDGKLCSGACPPTGVSISPVRTGRRPG' A
#
# COMPACT_ATOMS: atom_id res chain seq x y z
N MET A 1 -13.67 -0.88 -8.95
CA MET A 1 -12.35 -1.39 -9.40
C MET A 1 -11.27 -0.44 -8.90
N SER A 2 -10.22 -0.93 -8.25
CA SER A 2 -9.09 -0.10 -7.80
C SER A 2 -8.00 -0.03 -8.88
N ARG A 3 -7.07 0.93 -8.76
CA ARG A 3 -5.91 1.05 -9.66
C ARG A 3 -4.97 -0.17 -9.57
N VAL A 4 -4.80 -0.68 -8.36
CA VAL A 4 -3.94 -1.86 -8.09
C VAL A 4 -4.50 -3.09 -8.80
N VAL A 5 -5.82 -3.31 -8.76
CA VAL A 5 -6.45 -4.42 -9.50
C VAL A 5 -6.36 -4.18 -11.01
N ALA A 6 -6.51 -2.94 -11.49
CA ALA A 6 -6.37 -2.66 -12.93
C ALA A 6 -4.95 -2.92 -13.48
N CYS A 7 -3.93 -2.86 -12.63
CA CYS A 7 -2.54 -3.13 -12.97
C CYS A 7 -2.05 -4.51 -12.51
N SER A 8 -2.92 -5.33 -11.92
CA SER A 8 -2.60 -6.71 -11.55
C SER A 8 -2.75 -7.64 -12.75
N PRO A 9 -2.33 -8.92 -12.65
CA PRO A 9 -2.61 -9.92 -13.67
C PRO A 9 -4.11 -10.08 -13.98
N GLU A 10 -4.99 -9.78 -13.02
CA GLU A 10 -6.45 -9.82 -13.17
C GLU A 10 -7.03 -8.56 -13.84
N GLY A 11 -6.22 -7.52 -14.02
CA GLY A 11 -6.62 -6.25 -14.65
C GLY A 11 -6.89 -6.34 -16.16
N GLY A 12 -6.61 -7.50 -16.78
CA GLY A 12 -6.81 -7.75 -18.20
C GLY A 12 -6.01 -6.78 -19.08
N GLY A 13 -6.62 -6.30 -20.17
CA GLY A 13 -5.94 -5.41 -21.13
C GLY A 13 -5.41 -4.09 -20.54
N ARG A 14 -5.86 -3.68 -19.35
CA ARG A 14 -5.36 -2.46 -18.67
C ARG A 14 -3.97 -2.65 -18.06
N ALA A 15 -3.60 -3.87 -17.72
CA ALA A 15 -2.33 -4.18 -17.07
C ALA A 15 -1.10 -3.80 -17.93
N GLY A 16 -1.26 -3.80 -19.26
CA GLY A 16 -0.22 -3.38 -20.21
C GLY A 16 -0.16 -1.87 -20.51
N SER A 17 -1.02 -1.06 -19.89
CA SER A 17 -1.01 0.39 -20.14
C SER A 17 0.29 1.05 -19.67
N ALA A 18 0.69 2.15 -20.32
CA ALA A 18 1.86 2.93 -19.92
C ALA A 18 1.82 3.35 -18.44
N ALA A 19 0.62 3.63 -17.92
CA ALA A 19 0.41 3.94 -16.51
C ALA A 19 0.74 2.75 -15.58
N CYS A 20 0.32 1.53 -15.94
CA CYS A 20 0.62 0.34 -15.14
C CYS A 20 2.10 -0.04 -15.22
N VAL A 21 2.74 0.12 -16.38
CA VAL A 21 4.19 -0.07 -16.53
C VAL A 21 4.96 0.89 -15.62
N ALA A 22 4.62 2.17 -15.63
CA ALA A 22 5.23 3.17 -14.75
C ALA A 22 4.95 2.87 -13.27
N ALA A 23 3.74 2.42 -12.93
CA ALA A 23 3.37 2.10 -11.56
C ALA A 23 4.13 0.88 -11.00
N VAL A 24 4.33 -0.17 -11.81
CA VAL A 24 5.14 -1.35 -11.42
C VAL A 24 6.62 -0.95 -11.23
N ALA A 25 7.16 -0.12 -12.11
CA ALA A 25 8.52 0.39 -11.97
C ALA A 25 8.70 1.21 -10.69
N ALA A 26 7.73 2.08 -10.37
CA ALA A 26 7.74 2.87 -9.13
C ALA A 26 7.56 2.00 -7.88
N ASN A 27 6.75 0.93 -7.96
CA ASN A 27 6.53 -0.01 -6.88
C ASN A 27 7.71 -0.97 -6.68
N ARG A 28 8.58 -1.17 -7.68
CA ARG A 28 9.71 -2.13 -7.64
C ARG A 28 9.28 -3.60 -7.40
N ALA A 29 7.99 -3.89 -7.55
CA ALA A 29 7.38 -5.20 -7.44
C ALA A 29 6.08 -5.22 -8.25
N PRO A 30 5.69 -6.37 -8.85
CA PRO A 30 4.42 -6.48 -9.55
C PRO A 30 3.23 -6.44 -8.57
N PHE A 31 2.06 -6.02 -9.05
CA PHE A 31 0.82 -6.03 -8.26
C PHE A 31 0.16 -7.41 -8.22
N THR A 32 0.92 -8.46 -7.92
CA THR A 32 0.37 -9.83 -7.75
C THR A 32 -0.34 -9.97 -6.41
N ALA A 33 0.12 -9.29 -5.36
CA ALA A 33 -0.50 -9.24 -4.04
C ALA A 33 -1.50 -8.06 -3.93
N TRP A 34 -2.34 -7.89 -4.95
CA TRP A 34 -3.21 -6.72 -5.13
C TRP A 34 -4.28 -6.56 -4.03
N ASP A 35 -4.62 -7.65 -3.36
CA ASP A 35 -5.55 -7.79 -2.24
C ASP A 35 -4.90 -7.58 -0.85
N ASN A 36 -3.57 -7.46 -0.82
CA ASN A 36 -2.75 -7.36 0.39
C ASN A 36 -2.11 -5.98 0.59
N LEU A 37 -2.60 -4.93 -0.09
CA LEU A 37 -2.16 -3.55 0.17
C LEU A 37 -2.78 -3.01 1.47
N ARG A 38 -2.10 -3.22 2.61
CA ARG A 38 -2.64 -2.88 3.94
C ARG A 38 -1.57 -2.35 4.90
N VAL A 39 -2.00 -1.52 5.84
CA VAL A 39 -1.22 -1.09 7.02
C VAL A 39 -1.86 -1.67 8.27
N ALA A 40 -1.08 -2.38 9.08
CA ALA A 40 -1.56 -2.94 10.34
C ALA A 40 -1.54 -1.89 11.46
N GLY A 41 -2.39 -2.04 12.48
CA GLY A 41 -2.33 -1.24 13.71
C GLY A 41 -2.76 0.24 13.56
N VAL A 42 -3.46 0.60 12.49
CA VAL A 42 -3.87 1.98 12.21
C VAL A 42 -4.78 2.56 13.30
N ALA A 43 -5.72 1.75 13.80
CA ALA A 43 -6.65 2.13 14.89
C ALA A 43 -7.28 3.53 14.68
N GLY A 44 -7.75 3.80 13.45
CA GLY A 44 -8.42 5.04 13.05
C GLY A 44 -7.49 6.24 12.78
N ARG A 45 -6.17 6.07 12.88
CA ARG A 45 -5.17 7.14 12.68
C ARG A 45 -4.66 7.21 11.24
N ASP A 46 -5.54 7.00 10.25
CA ASP A 46 -5.16 6.92 8.83
C ASP A 46 -4.40 8.16 8.37
N ARG A 47 -4.86 9.36 8.75
CA ARG A 47 -4.23 10.64 8.36
C ARG A 47 -2.87 10.89 9.01
N GLU A 48 -2.60 10.28 10.16
CA GLU A 48 -1.31 10.40 10.84
C GLU A 48 -0.28 9.43 10.27
N LEU A 49 -0.74 8.23 9.84
CA LEU A 49 0.14 7.16 9.38
C LEU A 49 0.34 7.12 7.87
N ILE A 50 -0.55 7.74 7.09
CA ILE A 50 -0.48 7.77 5.62
C ILE A 50 -0.29 9.21 5.16
N PRO A 51 0.95 9.62 4.83
CA PRO A 51 1.24 10.96 4.34
C PRO A 51 0.60 11.26 2.99
N ASP A 52 0.47 12.55 2.69
CA ASP A 52 0.09 13.01 1.35
C ASP A 52 1.05 12.47 0.28
N GLY A 53 0.50 12.19 -0.89
CA GLY A 53 1.22 11.50 -1.97
C GLY A 53 1.44 10.00 -1.74
N LYS A 54 1.07 9.44 -0.59
CA LYS A 54 1.16 7.99 -0.28
C LYS A 54 -0.20 7.32 -0.03
N LEU A 55 -1.30 8.04 -0.21
CA LEU A 55 -2.67 7.55 -0.03
C LEU A 55 -2.97 6.29 -0.87
N CYS A 56 -2.52 6.26 -2.12
CA CYS A 56 -2.77 5.11 -3.01
C CYS A 56 -1.90 3.88 -2.68
N SER A 57 -0.77 4.06 -1.97
CA SER A 57 0.12 2.97 -1.57
C SER A 57 0.00 2.62 -0.08
N GLY A 58 -0.85 3.34 0.67
CA GLY A 58 -0.98 3.20 2.12
C GLY A 58 0.33 3.38 2.88
N ALA A 59 1.27 4.19 2.38
CA ALA A 59 2.63 4.27 2.92
C ALA A 59 3.36 2.90 3.07
N CYS A 60 2.87 1.84 2.40
CA CYS A 60 3.45 0.51 2.48
C CYS A 60 4.71 0.45 1.60
N PRO A 61 5.89 0.14 2.16
CA PRO A 61 7.07 -0.08 1.36
C PRO A 61 6.93 -1.38 0.55
N PRO A 62 7.63 -1.51 -0.59
CA PRO A 62 7.48 -2.65 -1.49
C PRO A 62 7.90 -4.00 -0.89
N THR A 63 8.57 -3.99 0.26
CA THR A 63 8.98 -5.17 1.03
C THR A 63 8.07 -5.47 2.22
N GLY A 64 6.94 -4.76 2.39
CA GLY A 64 5.98 -5.04 3.46
C GLY A 64 6.60 -4.93 4.86
N VAL A 65 7.22 -3.80 5.17
CA VAL A 65 7.65 -3.51 6.54
C VAL A 65 6.48 -2.92 7.31
N SER A 66 6.06 -3.63 8.34
CA SER A 66 5.19 -3.15 9.42
C SER A 66 5.74 -1.82 9.94
N ILE A 67 5.09 -0.70 9.61
CA ILE A 67 5.28 0.55 10.34
C ILE A 67 4.69 0.40 11.74
N SER A 68 5.35 -0.37 12.62
CA SER A 68 5.23 -0.13 14.06
C SER A 68 6.05 1.13 14.38
N PRO A 69 5.58 2.06 15.23
CA PRO A 69 4.93 1.72 16.50
C PRO A 69 3.76 2.65 16.89
N VAL A 70 2.63 2.08 17.32
CA VAL A 70 2.04 2.62 18.56
C VAL A 70 2.43 1.65 19.65
N ARG A 71 3.53 1.99 20.31
CA ARG A 71 3.75 1.61 21.70
C ARG A 71 2.62 2.30 22.45
N THR A 72 1.46 1.65 22.54
CA THR A 72 0.45 2.01 23.53
C THR A 72 1.19 2.06 24.85
N GLY A 73 1.16 3.22 25.50
CA GLY A 73 1.86 3.42 26.75
C GLY A 73 1.60 2.26 27.70
N ARG A 74 2.66 1.55 28.10
CA ARG A 74 2.70 0.98 29.44
C ARG A 74 2.36 2.15 30.36
N ARG A 75 1.16 2.15 30.96
CA ARG A 75 0.95 2.84 32.23
C ARG A 75 1.73 2.04 33.27
N PRO A 76 2.77 2.57 33.92
CA PRO A 76 3.26 1.99 35.15
C PRO A 76 2.38 2.52 36.29
N GLY A 77 1.68 1.61 36.99
CA GLY A 77 1.04 1.88 38.28
C GLY A 77 -0.28 2.63 38.22
#